data_AF-A0A0J8QQA0-F1
#
_entry.id   AF-A0A0J8QQA0-F1
#
_cell.length_a   1.000
_cell.length_b   1.000
_cell.length_c   1.000
_cell.angle_alpha   90.00
_cell.angle_beta   90.00
_cell.angle_gamma   90.00
#
_symmetry.space_group_name_H-M   'P 1'
#
loop_
_entity.id
_entity.type
_entity.pdbx_description
1 polymer ?
#
loop_
_entity_poly.entity_id
_entity_poly.type
_entity_poly.pdbx_seq_one_letter_code
_entity_poly.pdbx_strand_id
1 'polypeptide(L)'
;MKAAYPEYNSSFDDPNAEAAYDLVLATSKAIRSILSEYEIKTKGDIKIQTYNASSHKTIRDEVSSIKSLSGKYIGEISVLGPDNTIPPPGCVVSTVGANAAVYLEVSDE
;
A
#
# COMPACT_ATOMS: atom_id res chain seq x y z
N MET A 1 -25.59 11.31 -34.83
CA MET A 1 -24.58 10.27 -35.10
C MET A 1 -24.28 9.56 -33.79
N LYS A 2 -24.42 8.22 -33.72
CA LYS A 2 -24.05 7.46 -32.51
C LYS A 2 -22.57 7.11 -32.61
N ALA A 3 -21.84 7.19 -31.49
CA ALA A 3 -20.44 6.78 -31.44
C ALA A 3 -20.30 5.30 -31.83
N ALA A 4 -19.17 4.94 -32.44
CA ALA A 4 -18.83 3.55 -32.66
C ALA A 4 -18.64 2.83 -31.33
N TYR A 5 -18.95 1.54 -31.30
CA TYR A 5 -18.73 0.72 -30.12
C TYR A 5 -17.22 0.57 -29.86
N PRO A 6 -16.73 0.69 -28.62
CA PRO A 6 -15.31 0.52 -28.32
C PRO A 6 -14.84 -0.89 -28.65
N GLU A 7 -13.67 -0.99 -29.28
CA GLU A 7 -12.97 -2.26 -29.50
C GLU A 7 -11.70 -2.29 -28.67
N TYR A 8 -11.31 -3.50 -28.27
CA TYR A 8 -10.08 -3.71 -27.53
C TYR A 8 -8.87 -3.21 -28.35
N ASN A 9 -7.98 -2.50 -27.68
CA ASN A 9 -6.77 -1.96 -28.26
C ASN A 9 -5.57 -2.48 -27.46
N SER A 10 -4.85 -3.45 -28.03
CA SER A 10 -3.69 -4.07 -27.39
C SER A 10 -2.53 -3.10 -27.10
N SER A 11 -2.52 -1.91 -27.70
CA SER A 11 -1.52 -0.88 -27.34
C SER A 11 -1.76 -0.26 -25.96
N PHE A 12 -2.91 -0.50 -25.34
CA PHE A 12 -3.20 -0.08 -23.96
C PHE A 12 -2.90 -1.17 -22.93
N ASP A 13 -2.44 -2.34 -23.35
CA ASP A 13 -2.00 -3.37 -22.41
C ASP A 13 -0.65 -2.99 -21.81
N ASP A 14 -0.68 -2.70 -20.52
CA ASP A 14 0.51 -2.41 -19.72
C ASP A 14 0.52 -3.27 -18.45
N PRO A 15 1.12 -4.48 -18.50
CA PRO A 15 1.21 -5.37 -17.36
C PRO A 15 2.00 -4.78 -16.19
N ASN A 16 2.92 -3.86 -16.45
CA ASN A 16 3.70 -3.23 -15.39
C ASN A 16 2.85 -2.22 -14.62
N ALA A 17 2.03 -1.44 -15.33
CA ALA A 17 1.07 -0.53 -14.72
C ALA A 17 0.00 -1.29 -13.92
N GLU A 18 -0.48 -2.43 -14.44
CA GLU A 18 -1.40 -3.32 -13.72
C GLU A 18 -0.78 -3.81 -12.40
N ALA A 19 0.44 -4.37 -12.44
CA ALA A 19 1.12 -4.86 -11.25
C ALA A 19 1.41 -3.75 -10.22
N ALA A 20 1.76 -2.54 -10.69
CA ALA A 20 1.94 -1.38 -9.84
C ALA A 20 0.64 -0.95 -9.14
N TYR A 21 -0.47 -0.92 -9.89
CA TYR A 21 -1.79 -0.60 -9.35
C TYR A 21 -2.25 -1.64 -8.33
N ASP A 22 -2.07 -2.93 -8.61
CA ASP A 22 -2.42 -4.01 -7.70
C ASP A 22 -1.63 -3.94 -6.39
N LEU A 23 -0.34 -3.58 -6.44
CA LEU A 23 0.46 -3.36 -5.23
C LEU A 23 -0.12 -2.23 -4.37
N VAL A 24 -0.46 -1.08 -4.98
CA VAL A 24 -1.05 0.07 -4.29
C VAL A 24 -2.39 -0.30 -3.67
N LEU A 25 -3.25 -0.97 -4.44
CA LEU A 25 -4.56 -1.40 -3.99
C LEU A 25 -4.47 -2.43 -2.85
N ALA A 26 -3.62 -3.44 -2.99
CA ALA A 26 -3.41 -4.47 -1.98
C ALA A 26 -2.86 -3.86 -0.68
N THR A 27 -1.92 -2.91 -0.78
CA THR A 27 -1.38 -2.18 0.37
C THR A 27 -2.47 -1.39 1.09
N SER A 28 -3.30 -0.65 0.37
CA SER A 28 -4.42 0.10 0.97
C SER A 28 -5.45 -0.82 1.65
N LYS A 29 -5.69 -2.02 1.10
CA LYS A 29 -6.58 -3.03 1.70
C LYS A 29 -5.98 -3.59 2.98
N ALA A 30 -4.69 -3.92 2.99
CA ALA A 30 -3.99 -4.40 4.19
C ALA A 30 -4.04 -3.36 5.32
N ILE A 31 -3.83 -2.07 5.00
CA ILE A 31 -3.95 -0.98 5.98
C ILE A 31 -5.38 -0.90 6.55
N ARG A 32 -6.41 -0.93 5.71
CA ARG A 32 -7.81 -0.95 6.22
C ARG A 32 -8.07 -2.17 7.11
N SER A 33 -7.57 -3.33 6.70
CA SER A 33 -7.76 -4.58 7.41
C SER A 33 -7.14 -4.51 8.81
N ILE A 34 -5.87 -4.12 8.91
CA ILE A 34 -5.15 -4.09 10.19
C ILE A 34 -5.73 -3.02 11.13
N LEU A 35 -6.13 -1.86 10.61
CA LEU A 35 -6.80 -0.84 11.41
C LEU A 35 -8.14 -1.32 11.94
N SER A 36 -8.90 -2.09 11.15
CA SER A 36 -10.18 -2.66 11.56
C SER A 36 -10.01 -3.80 12.57
N GLU A 37 -9.01 -4.66 12.37
CA GLU A 37 -8.74 -5.83 13.24
C GLU A 37 -8.35 -5.40 14.65
N TYR A 38 -7.58 -4.32 14.78
CA TYR A 38 -7.18 -3.74 16.07
C TYR A 38 -8.15 -2.67 16.59
N GLU A 39 -9.33 -2.55 15.97
CA GLU A 39 -10.37 -1.57 16.32
C GLU A 39 -9.85 -0.13 16.52
N ILE A 40 -8.93 0.31 15.67
CA ILE A 40 -8.32 1.63 15.78
C ILE A 40 -9.39 2.70 15.50
N LYS A 41 -9.69 3.51 16.53
CA LYS A 41 -10.68 4.60 16.49
C LYS A 41 -10.05 5.99 16.42
N THR A 42 -8.72 6.06 16.46
CA THR A 42 -7.90 7.28 16.39
C THR A 42 -6.98 7.23 15.16
N LYS A 43 -6.05 8.18 15.01
CA LYS A 43 -5.03 8.09 13.96
C LYS A 43 -4.03 7.00 14.34
N GLY A 44 -3.90 5.97 13.51
CA GLY A 44 -2.86 4.94 13.61
C GLY A 44 -1.79 5.18 12.55
N ASP A 45 -0.54 5.34 12.99
CA ASP A 45 0.59 5.55 12.11
C ASP A 45 1.05 4.21 11.50
N ILE A 46 1.43 4.27 10.23
CA ILE A 46 1.76 3.09 9.43
C ILE A 46 3.19 3.20 8.90
N LYS A 47 3.91 2.08 8.96
CA LYS A 47 5.20 1.89 8.31
C LYS A 47 5.03 0.84 7.21
N ILE A 48 5.39 1.16 5.97
CA ILE A 48 5.32 0.21 4.85
C ILE A 48 6.74 -0.22 4.52
N GLN A 49 7.05 -1.50 4.75
CA GLN A 49 8.32 -2.08 4.34
C GLN A 49 8.18 -2.68 2.95
N THR A 50 9.10 -2.32 2.06
CA THR A 50 9.14 -2.83 0.69
C THR A 50 10.37 -3.71 0.51
N TYR A 51 10.24 -4.80 -0.24
CA TYR A 51 11.31 -5.80 -0.37
C TYR A 51 12.10 -5.68 -1.68
N ASN A 52 11.65 -4.85 -2.61
CA ASN A 52 12.34 -4.60 -3.86
C ASN A 52 12.29 -3.11 -4.23
N ALA A 53 13.23 -2.66 -5.07
CA ALA A 53 13.37 -1.25 -5.43
C ALA A 53 12.18 -0.73 -6.26
N SER A 54 11.57 -1.58 -7.09
CA SER A 54 10.41 -1.20 -7.91
C SER A 54 9.20 -0.87 -7.04
N SER A 55 8.86 -1.78 -6.12
CA SER A 55 7.80 -1.63 -5.13
C SER A 55 8.07 -0.44 -4.21
N HIS A 56 9.32 -0.22 -3.79
CA HIS A 56 9.67 0.97 -3.02
C HIS A 56 9.33 2.25 -3.77
N LYS A 57 9.73 2.34 -5.05
CA LYS A 57 9.44 3.51 -5.89
C LYS A 57 7.93 3.69 -6.09
N THR A 58 7.21 2.64 -6.50
CA THR A 58 5.76 2.70 -6.72
C THR A 58 5.01 3.15 -5.46
N ILE A 59 5.29 2.54 -4.30
CA ILE A 59 4.62 2.91 -3.05
C ILE A 59 4.98 4.32 -2.63
N ARG A 60 6.23 4.75 -2.81
CA ARG A 60 6.69 6.10 -2.48
C ARG A 60 6.02 7.16 -3.36
N ASP A 61 5.91 6.91 -4.66
CA ASP A 61 5.28 7.84 -5.60
C ASP A 61 3.77 7.92 -5.36
N GLU A 62 3.14 6.84 -4.92
CA GLU A 62 1.68 6.72 -4.71
C GLU A 62 1.25 6.80 -3.23
N VAL A 63 2.09 7.30 -2.31
CA VAL A 63 1.74 7.39 -0.87
C VAL A 63 0.46 8.18 -0.64
N SER A 64 0.22 9.26 -1.39
CA SER A 64 -1.01 10.05 -1.26
C SER A 64 -2.25 9.24 -1.63
N SER A 65 -2.17 8.47 -2.72
CA SER A 65 -3.23 7.59 -3.20
C SER A 65 -3.52 6.49 -2.17
N ILE A 66 -2.46 5.86 -1.64
CA ILE A 66 -2.57 4.86 -0.57
C ILE A 66 -3.25 5.46 0.65
N LYS A 67 -2.83 6.65 1.10
CA LYS A 67 -3.42 7.33 2.26
C LYS A 67 -4.91 7.61 2.07
N SER A 68 -5.29 8.18 0.93
CA SER A 68 -6.70 8.45 0.60
C SER A 68 -7.53 7.19 0.56
N LEU A 69 -6.97 6.08 0.03
CA LEU A 69 -7.66 4.81 -0.03
C LEU A 69 -7.71 4.10 1.32
N SER A 70 -6.76 4.30 2.23
CA SER A 70 -6.59 3.52 3.47
C SER A 70 -7.65 3.78 4.56
N GLY A 71 -8.56 4.72 4.35
CA GLY A 71 -9.69 4.99 5.24
C GLY A 71 -9.44 6.12 6.25
N LYS A 72 -10.41 6.36 7.13
CA LYS A 72 -10.46 7.56 7.97
C LYS A 72 -9.38 7.61 9.07
N TYR A 73 -9.03 6.45 9.62
CA TYR A 73 -8.17 6.33 10.80
C TYR A 73 -6.67 6.24 10.48
N ILE A 74 -6.31 6.42 9.21
CA ILE A 74 -4.92 6.46 8.78
C ILE A 74 -4.21 7.71 9.31
N GLY A 75 -3.08 7.50 9.97
CA GLY A 75 -2.19 8.54 10.44
C GLY A 75 -1.14 8.94 9.39
N GLU A 76 0.10 9.07 9.83
CA GLU A 76 1.27 9.22 8.96
C GLU A 76 1.66 7.89 8.34
N ILE A 77 2.21 7.95 7.13
CA ILE A 77 2.72 6.79 6.40
C ILE A 77 4.21 7.02 6.17
N SER A 78 5.03 6.13 6.69
CA SER A 78 6.46 6.07 6.40
C SER A 78 6.77 4.88 5.51
N VAL A 79 7.62 5.07 4.50
CA VAL A 79 7.97 4.00 3.55
C VAL A 79 9.43 3.61 3.76
N LEU A 80 9.64 2.36 4.17
CA LEU A 80 10.95 1.77 4.38
C LEU A 80 11.41 1.05 3.11
N GLY A 81 12.63 1.37 2.67
CA GLY A 81 13.27 0.74 1.53
C GLY A 81 13.73 -0.69 1.80
N PRO A 82 14.14 -1.43 0.75
CA PRO A 82 14.54 -2.83 0.83
C PRO A 82 15.76 -3.09 1.73
N ASP A 83 16.58 -2.07 1.98
CA ASP A 83 17.73 -2.17 2.89
C ASP A 83 17.31 -2.30 4.37
N ASN A 84 16.08 -1.88 4.71
CA ASN A 84 15.53 -2.07 6.04
C ASN A 84 15.01 -3.50 6.14
N THR A 85 15.84 -4.41 6.61
CA THR A 85 15.51 -5.85 6.76
C THR A 85 14.93 -6.19 8.12
N ILE A 86 15.10 -5.31 9.10
CA ILE A 86 14.63 -5.48 10.46
C ILE A 86 13.19 -4.95 10.54
N PRO A 87 12.21 -5.78 10.96
CA PRO A 87 10.85 -5.30 11.23
C PRO A 87 10.87 -4.19 12.28
N PRO A 88 10.10 -3.10 12.10
CA PRO A 88 10.05 -2.02 13.08
C PRO A 88 9.53 -2.57 14.43
N PRO A 89 10.18 -2.22 15.56
CA PRO A 89 9.69 -2.60 16.88
C PRO A 89 8.34 -1.93 17.18
N GLY A 90 7.62 -2.49 18.16
CA GLY A 90 6.34 -1.93 18.60
C GLY A 90 5.22 -1.95 17.54
N CYS A 91 5.38 -2.77 16.49
CA CYS A 91 4.44 -2.81 15.37
C CYS A 91 3.81 -4.18 15.17
N VAL A 92 2.53 -4.19 14.77
CA VAL A 92 1.83 -5.38 14.28
C VAL A 92 1.84 -5.39 12.76
N VAL A 93 1.93 -6.56 12.14
CA VAL A 93 2.19 -6.70 10.71
C VAL A 93 1.02 -7.29 9.94
N SER A 94 0.76 -6.75 8.75
CA SER A 94 -0.08 -7.34 7.71
C SER A 94 0.73 -7.45 6.41
N THR A 95 0.88 -8.66 5.90
CA THR A 95 1.71 -8.93 4.72
C THR A 95 0.97 -8.63 3.42
N VAL A 96 1.63 -7.94 2.48
CA VAL A 96 1.12 -7.63 1.14
C VAL A 96 1.88 -8.47 0.12
N GLY A 97 1.64 -9.78 0.17
CA GLY A 97 2.33 -10.76 -0.66
C GLY A 97 3.85 -10.74 -0.50
N ALA A 98 4.57 -11.00 -1.59
CA ALA A 98 6.04 -11.05 -1.60
C ALA A 98 6.72 -9.67 -1.82
N ASN A 99 5.95 -8.60 -1.97
CA ASN A 99 6.46 -7.30 -2.41
C ASN A 99 6.59 -6.28 -1.27
N ALA A 100 5.67 -6.34 -0.30
CA ALA A 100 5.64 -5.40 0.81
C ALA A 100 4.99 -5.99 2.06
N ALA A 101 5.19 -5.33 3.19
CA ALA A 101 4.45 -5.54 4.43
C ALA A 101 4.05 -4.19 5.04
N VAL A 102 2.86 -4.17 5.64
CA VAL A 102 2.29 -3.02 6.33
C VAL A 102 2.42 -3.26 7.82
N TYR A 103 2.99 -2.29 8.52
CA TYR A 103 3.17 -2.30 9.96
C TYR A 103 2.33 -1.19 10.59
N LEU A 104 1.46 -1.55 11.51
CA LEU A 104 0.73 -0.62 12.35
C LEU A 104 1.47 -0.45 13.67
N GLU A 105 1.80 0.79 14.00
CA GLU A 105 2.44 1.14 15.26
C GLU A 105 1.43 1.06 16.42
N VAL A 106 1.74 0.24 17.42
CA VAL A 106 0.86 -0.02 18.58
C VAL A 106 1.53 0.31 19.92
N SER A 107 2.85 0.51 19.94
CA SER A 107 3.62 0.96 21.09
C SER A 107 4.83 1.79 20.67
N ASP A 108 5.23 2.74 21.52
CA ASP A 108 6.40 3.60 21.31
C ASP A 108 7.74 2.95 21.78
N GLU A 109 7.73 1.65 22.09
CA GLU A 109 8.88 0.90 22.66
C GLU A 109 9.84 0.32 21.62
#